data_AF-A0A947E3X6-F1
#
_entry.id   AF-A0A947E3X6-F1
#
_cell.length_a   1.000
_cell.length_b   1.000
_cell.length_c   1.000
_cell.angle_alpha   90.00
_cell.angle_beta   90.00
_cell.angle_gamma   90.00
#
_symmetry.space_group_name_H-M   'P 1'
#
loop_
_entity.id
_entity.type
_entity.pdbx_description
1 polymer ?
#
loop_
_entity_poly.entity_id
_entity_poly.type
_entity_poly.pdbx_seq_one_letter_code
_entity_poly.pdbx_strand_id
1 'polypeptide(L)'
;MNAPIPLNQITAAAEAAHNAPRLREIPYNYTSFSDREIVIRLLGSRAWEVLNRLREERQTGRSARMLYEVLGDIWVVQRNPYLQDDLLDNPRRRKLLIDALHHRLGEVQARRKPEADGARDGFVGELLQAASAAVKAFAEQFERVAELRRKTTRVLGRHTAKDNIKFDGLSRVSHVTDATDWRVEYP
;
A
#
# COMPACT_ATOMS: atom_id res chain seq x y z
N MET A 1 -21.43 -0.92 -31.67
CA MET A 1 -22.36 -0.10 -30.85
C MET A 1 -22.17 -0.50 -29.40
N ASN A 2 -21.25 0.16 -28.67
CA ASN A 2 -21.11 -0.06 -27.23
C ASN A 2 -22.09 0.87 -26.53
N ALA A 3 -23.19 0.33 -26.02
CA ALA A 3 -24.12 1.09 -25.20
C ALA A 3 -23.39 1.56 -23.93
N PRO A 4 -23.61 2.80 -23.48
CA PRO A 4 -23.01 3.30 -22.24
C PRO A 4 -23.50 2.45 -21.07
N ILE A 5 -22.56 1.87 -20.32
CA ILE A 5 -22.88 1.10 -19.11
C ILE A 5 -23.40 2.08 -18.07
N PRO A 6 -24.65 1.94 -17.58
CA PRO A 6 -25.21 2.85 -16.60
C PRO A 6 -24.43 2.77 -15.28
N LEU A 7 -24.22 3.93 -14.65
CA LEU A 7 -23.40 4.09 -13.44
C LEU A 7 -23.82 3.13 -12.30
N ASN A 8 -25.11 2.83 -12.20
CA ASN A 8 -25.67 1.89 -11.22
C ASN A 8 -25.19 0.45 -11.42
N GLN A 9 -24.88 0.03 -12.65
CA GLN A 9 -24.29 -1.28 -12.92
C GLN A 9 -22.80 -1.31 -12.56
N ILE A 10 -22.11 -0.18 -12.67
CA ILE A 10 -20.70 -0.04 -12.27
C ILE A 10 -20.59 -0.12 -10.73
N THR A 11 -21.47 0.58 -10.00
CA THR A 11 -21.50 0.53 -8.54
C THR A 11 -21.94 -0.85 -8.02
N ALA A 12 -22.97 -1.46 -8.62
CA ALA A 12 -23.40 -2.81 -8.24
C ALA A 12 -22.32 -3.86 -8.53
N ALA A 13 -21.55 -3.72 -9.61
CA ALA A 13 -20.41 -4.61 -9.90
C ALA A 13 -19.26 -4.40 -8.91
N ALA A 14 -18.98 -3.16 -8.49
CA ALA A 14 -17.97 -2.85 -7.47
C ALA A 14 -18.36 -3.40 -6.09
N GLU A 15 -19.63 -3.30 -5.71
CA GLU A 15 -20.18 -3.87 -4.47
C GLU A 15 -20.18 -5.41 -4.50
N ALA A 16 -20.53 -6.02 -5.64
CA ALA A 16 -20.45 -7.46 -5.84
C ALA A 16 -19.00 -7.97 -5.80
N ALA A 17 -18.04 -7.24 -6.40
CA ALA A 17 -16.62 -7.55 -6.30
C ALA A 17 -16.09 -7.44 -4.86
N HIS A 18 -16.67 -6.56 -4.05
CA HIS A 18 -16.35 -6.44 -2.63
C HIS A 18 -16.85 -7.63 -1.79
N ASN A 19 -17.91 -8.31 -2.26
CA ASN A 19 -18.60 -9.43 -1.59
C ASN A 19 -18.24 -10.82 -2.13
N ALA A 20 -17.47 -10.93 -3.21
CA ALA A 20 -16.97 -12.21 -3.70
C ALA A 20 -15.98 -12.87 -2.71
N PRO A 21 -15.86 -14.21 -2.67
CA PRO A 21 -14.87 -14.90 -1.86
C PRO A 21 -13.47 -14.36 -2.20
N ARG A 22 -12.86 -13.66 -1.24
CA ARG A 22 -11.55 -13.04 -1.44
C ARG A 22 -10.49 -14.14 -1.64
N LEU A 23 -10.05 -14.35 -2.88
CA LEU A 23 -8.87 -15.19 -3.17
C LEU A 23 -7.57 -14.62 -2.54
N ARG A 24 -7.57 -13.34 -2.13
CA ARG A 24 -6.42 -12.62 -1.56
C ARG A 24 -6.77 -12.04 -0.19
N GLU A 25 -5.86 -12.17 0.77
CA GLU A 25 -5.98 -11.59 2.10
C GLU A 25 -5.63 -10.08 2.06
N ILE A 26 -4.69 -9.66 1.20
CA ILE A 26 -4.34 -8.25 0.99
C ILE A 26 -5.30 -7.58 -0.01
N PRO A 27 -6.02 -6.51 0.40
CA PRO A 27 -6.91 -5.78 -0.50
C PRO A 27 -6.13 -4.95 -1.52
N TYR A 28 -6.82 -4.58 -2.61
CA TYR A 28 -6.29 -3.71 -3.68
C TYR A 28 -5.04 -4.25 -4.39
N ASN A 29 -4.71 -5.52 -4.21
CA ASN A 29 -3.64 -6.15 -4.96
C ASN A 29 -4.10 -6.57 -6.36
N TYR A 30 -3.85 -5.70 -7.34
CA TYR A 30 -4.05 -5.96 -8.78
C TYR A 30 -2.76 -6.40 -9.49
N THR A 31 -1.69 -6.66 -8.74
CA THR A 31 -0.38 -7.05 -9.28
C THR A 31 -0.20 -8.57 -9.32
N SER A 32 0.81 -9.05 -10.03
CA SER A 32 1.17 -10.47 -10.04
C SER A 32 1.76 -10.96 -8.71
N PHE A 33 2.12 -10.05 -7.80
CA PHE A 33 2.72 -10.41 -6.52
C PHE A 33 1.72 -11.17 -5.64
N SER A 34 2.19 -12.26 -5.04
CA SER A 34 1.51 -12.97 -3.97
C SER A 34 1.47 -12.15 -2.69
N ASP A 35 0.53 -12.45 -1.80
CA ASP A 35 0.43 -11.77 -0.52
C ASP A 35 1.71 -11.98 0.32
N ARG A 36 2.33 -13.16 0.18
CA ARG A 36 3.65 -13.47 0.72
C ARG A 36 4.70 -12.48 0.24
N GLU A 37 4.80 -12.27 -1.07
CA GLU A 37 5.83 -11.37 -1.63
C GLU A 37 5.62 -9.94 -1.18
N ILE A 38 4.37 -9.48 -1.10
CA ILE A 38 4.04 -8.14 -0.59
C ILE A 38 4.45 -8.00 0.88
N VAL A 39 4.08 -8.96 1.72
CA VAL A 39 4.48 -8.97 3.14
C VAL A 39 6.00 -8.94 3.26
N ILE A 40 6.72 -9.77 2.50
CA ILE A 40 8.19 -9.83 2.57
C ILE A 40 8.81 -8.50 2.12
N ARG A 41 8.28 -7.88 1.07
CA ARG A 41 8.78 -6.59 0.58
C ARG A 41 8.53 -5.45 1.56
N LEU A 42 7.37 -5.43 2.21
CA LEU A 42 6.98 -4.34 3.11
C LEU A 42 7.49 -4.52 4.54
N LEU A 43 7.47 -5.75 5.07
CA LEU A 43 7.72 -6.06 6.48
C LEU A 43 8.91 -6.99 6.71
N GLY A 44 9.45 -7.63 5.67
CA GLY A 44 10.54 -8.59 5.77
C GLY A 44 10.09 -10.05 5.90
N SER A 45 11.03 -10.98 5.70
CA SER A 45 10.81 -12.44 5.79
C SER A 45 10.30 -12.87 7.15
N ARG A 46 10.85 -12.28 8.22
CA ARG A 46 10.49 -12.59 9.60
C ARG A 46 9.00 -12.32 9.87
N ALA A 47 8.45 -11.22 9.38
CA ALA A 47 7.04 -10.91 9.56
C ALA A 47 6.13 -11.95 8.89
N TRP A 48 6.53 -12.49 7.73
CA TRP A 48 5.80 -13.56 7.07
C TRP A 48 5.80 -14.87 7.88
N GLU A 49 6.93 -15.23 8.48
CA GLU A 49 7.01 -16.40 9.36
C GLU A 49 6.08 -16.25 10.58
N VAL A 50 6.11 -15.08 11.22
CA VAL A 50 5.26 -14.77 12.37
C VAL A 50 3.78 -14.82 11.98
N LEU A 51 3.40 -14.27 10.82
CA LEU A 51 2.04 -14.36 10.31
C LEU A 51 1.58 -15.80 10.11
N ASN A 52 2.41 -16.68 9.55
CA ASN A 52 2.03 -18.08 9.36
C ASN A 52 1.82 -18.81 10.70
N ARG A 53 2.68 -18.57 11.69
CA ARG A 53 2.50 -19.12 13.05
C ARG A 53 1.15 -18.68 13.64
N LEU A 54 0.83 -17.39 13.55
CA LEU A 54 -0.43 -16.85 14.06
C LEU A 54 -1.67 -17.33 13.27
N ARG A 55 -1.52 -17.73 12.00
CA ARG A 55 -2.62 -18.27 11.17
C ARG A 55 -3.01 -19.69 11.59
N GLU A 56 -2.05 -20.50 12.01
CA GLU A 56 -2.29 -21.88 12.49
C GLU A 56 -3.18 -21.90 13.74
N GLU A 57 -3.12 -20.85 14.57
CA GLU A 57 -3.83 -20.73 15.84
C GLU A 57 -5.32 -20.30 15.71
N ARG A 58 -5.83 -20.05 14.49
CA ARG A 58 -7.25 -19.76 14.11
C ARG A 58 -8.05 -18.72 14.92
N GLN A 59 -7.44 -17.96 15.85
CA GLN A 59 -8.15 -17.02 16.73
C GLN A 59 -8.16 -15.55 16.27
N THR A 60 -7.39 -15.14 15.26
CA THR A 60 -7.13 -13.71 14.93
C THR A 60 -7.55 -13.27 13.53
N GLY A 61 -8.79 -13.55 13.11
CA GLY A 61 -9.27 -13.10 11.80
C GLY A 61 -9.33 -11.58 11.62
N ARG A 62 -9.80 -10.84 12.64
CA ARG A 62 -10.02 -9.39 12.55
C ARG A 62 -8.72 -8.59 12.58
N SER A 63 -7.81 -8.88 13.51
CA SER A 63 -6.52 -8.18 13.61
C SER A 63 -5.64 -8.43 12.39
N ALA A 64 -5.63 -9.66 11.87
CA ALA A 64 -4.92 -9.99 10.63
C ALA A 64 -5.50 -9.23 9.43
N ARG A 65 -6.83 -9.18 9.29
CA ARG A 65 -7.49 -8.41 8.23
C ARG A 65 -7.10 -6.93 8.27
N MET A 66 -7.08 -6.33 9.46
CA MET A 66 -6.70 -4.92 9.61
C MET A 66 -5.23 -4.67 9.26
N LEU A 67 -4.33 -5.58 9.63
CA LEU A 67 -2.94 -5.50 9.19
C LEU A 67 -2.84 -5.59 7.67
N TYR A 68 -3.54 -6.53 7.04
CA TYR A 68 -3.55 -6.64 5.58
C TYR A 68 -4.14 -5.41 4.89
N GLU A 69 -5.16 -4.78 5.47
CA GLU A 69 -5.68 -3.50 4.97
C GLU A 69 -4.61 -2.39 5.03
N VAL A 70 -3.82 -2.29 6.10
CA VAL A 70 -2.66 -1.36 6.15
C VAL A 70 -1.66 -1.66 5.04
N LEU A 71 -1.31 -2.94 4.85
CA LEU A 71 -0.36 -3.32 3.81
C LEU A 71 -0.90 -3.06 2.40
N GLY A 72 -2.19 -3.30 2.18
CA GLY A 72 -2.87 -3.03 0.92
C GLY A 72 -2.88 -1.55 0.57
N ASP A 73 -3.16 -0.68 1.55
CA ASP A 73 -3.15 0.78 1.37
C ASP A 73 -1.75 1.32 1.05
N ILE A 74 -0.69 0.78 1.68
CA ILE A 74 0.70 1.12 1.33
C ILE A 74 1.02 0.62 -0.08
N TRP A 75 0.69 -0.65 -0.35
CA TRP A 75 1.02 -1.30 -1.61
C TRP A 75 0.37 -0.61 -2.81
N VAL A 76 -0.93 -0.31 -2.74
CA VAL A 76 -1.64 0.35 -3.86
C VAL A 76 -1.04 1.70 -4.20
N VAL A 77 -0.59 2.47 -3.20
CA VAL A 77 0.08 3.74 -3.44
C VAL A 77 1.47 3.53 -3.99
N GLN A 78 2.24 2.56 -3.49
CA GLN A 78 3.56 2.26 -4.05
C GLN A 78 3.46 1.89 -5.53
N ARG A 79 2.46 1.07 -5.90
CA ARG A 79 2.23 0.54 -7.25
C ARG A 79 1.49 1.45 -8.21
N ASN A 80 1.10 2.66 -7.81
CA ASN A 80 0.31 3.55 -8.65
C ASN A 80 0.91 4.96 -8.66
N PRO A 81 1.59 5.37 -9.76
CA PRO A 81 2.22 6.68 -9.82
C PRO A 81 1.20 7.82 -9.80
N TYR A 82 -0.03 7.59 -10.27
CA TYR A 82 -1.09 8.59 -10.17
C TYR A 82 -1.52 8.84 -8.72
N LEU A 83 -1.59 7.79 -7.89
CA LEU A 83 -1.84 7.96 -6.46
C LEU A 83 -0.65 8.60 -5.76
N GLN A 84 0.58 8.25 -6.12
CA GLN A 84 1.76 8.92 -5.56
C GLN A 84 1.76 10.42 -5.86
N ASP A 85 1.48 10.78 -7.12
CA ASP A 85 1.47 12.18 -7.54
C ASP A 85 0.36 12.96 -6.84
N ASP A 86 -0.86 12.42 -6.80
CA ASP A 86 -1.97 13.02 -6.06
C ASP A 86 -1.63 13.25 -4.57
N LEU A 87 -0.95 12.30 -3.93
CA LEU A 87 -0.53 12.43 -2.53
C LEU A 87 0.68 13.36 -2.33
N LEU A 88 1.56 13.49 -3.33
CA LEU A 88 2.64 14.47 -3.32
C LEU A 88 2.09 15.90 -3.49
N ASP A 89 1.08 16.06 -4.33
CA ASP A 89 0.46 17.36 -4.64
C ASP A 89 -0.56 17.80 -3.58
N ASN A 90 -1.13 16.84 -2.82
CA ASN A 90 -2.11 17.10 -1.77
C ASN A 90 -1.62 16.65 -0.37
N PRO A 91 -0.87 17.50 0.36
CA PRO A 91 -0.36 17.18 1.70
C PRO A 91 -1.45 16.85 2.72
N ARG A 92 -2.66 17.42 2.58
CA ARG A 92 -3.80 17.12 3.48
C ARG A 92 -4.29 15.70 3.28
N ARG A 93 -4.48 15.28 2.03
CA ARG A 93 -4.91 13.91 1.68
C ARG A 93 -3.86 12.89 2.12
N ARG A 94 -2.57 13.18 1.89
CA ARG A 94 -1.44 12.38 2.40
C ARG A 94 -1.48 12.22 3.91
N LYS A 95 -1.69 13.31 4.66
CA LYS A 95 -1.80 13.26 6.12
C LYS A 95 -2.98 12.38 6.56
N LEU A 96 -4.16 12.56 5.96
CA LEU A 96 -5.35 11.75 6.28
C LEU A 96 -5.11 10.25 6.07
N LEU A 97 -4.44 9.88 4.97
CA LEU A 97 -4.07 8.48 4.72
C LEU A 97 -3.14 7.96 5.82
N ILE A 98 -2.04 8.67 6.11
CA ILE A 98 -1.06 8.25 7.12
C ILE A 98 -1.70 8.14 8.52
N ASP A 99 -2.54 9.11 8.89
CA ASP A 99 -3.27 9.10 10.17
C ASP A 99 -4.22 7.89 10.24
N ALA A 100 -4.90 7.54 9.15
CA ALA A 100 -5.76 6.36 9.08
C ALA A 100 -4.97 5.04 9.23
N LEU A 101 -3.78 4.94 8.63
CA LEU A 101 -2.90 3.77 8.81
C LEU A 101 -2.47 3.62 10.28
N HIS A 102 -2.04 4.72 10.91
CA HIS A 102 -1.68 4.71 12.33
C HIS A 102 -2.87 4.36 13.22
N HIS A 103 -4.05 4.90 12.95
CA HIS A 103 -5.27 4.55 13.68
C HIS A 103 -5.58 3.06 13.60
N ARG A 104 -5.49 2.47 12.40
CA ARG A 104 -5.76 1.03 12.19
C ARG A 104 -4.74 0.16 12.95
N LEU A 105 -3.46 0.53 12.96
CA LEU A 105 -2.45 -0.15 13.79
C LEU A 105 -2.73 0.02 15.30
N GLY A 106 -3.17 1.20 15.73
CA GLY A 106 -3.60 1.47 17.10
C GLY A 106 -4.76 0.59 17.55
N GLU A 107 -5.74 0.35 16.68
CA GLU A 107 -6.84 -0.58 16.96
C GLU A 107 -6.38 -2.04 17.07
N VAL A 108 -5.35 -2.45 16.33
CA VAL A 108 -4.76 -3.80 16.47
C VAL A 108 -4.01 -3.89 17.81
N GLN A 109 -3.24 -2.86 18.16
CA GLN A 109 -2.55 -2.76 19.46
C GLN A 109 -3.54 -2.79 20.63
N ALA A 110 -4.70 -2.12 20.53
CA ALA A 110 -5.72 -2.11 21.58
C ALA A 110 -6.40 -3.47 21.81
N ARG A 111 -6.35 -4.38 20.83
CA ARG A 111 -6.93 -5.74 20.92
C ARG A 111 -5.97 -6.77 21.50
N ARG A 112 -4.74 -6.37 21.82
CA ARG A 112 -3.74 -7.22 22.46
C ARG A 112 -4.18 -7.61 23.87
N LYS A 113 -3.89 -8.86 24.25
CA LYS A 113 -4.29 -9.46 25.52
C LYS A 113 -3.11 -10.24 26.11
N PRO A 114 -2.09 -9.55 26.64
CA PRO A 114 -0.88 -10.19 27.15
C PRO A 114 -1.16 -11.20 28.27
N GLU A 115 -2.23 -11.00 29.04
CA GLU A 115 -2.60 -11.88 30.16
C GLU A 115 -3.29 -13.18 29.71
N ALA A 116 -3.82 -13.23 28.49
CA ALA A 116 -4.47 -14.42 27.96
C ALA A 116 -3.49 -15.39 27.28
N ASP A 117 -2.51 -14.82 26.56
CA ASP A 117 -1.47 -15.59 25.86
C ASP A 117 -0.28 -14.66 25.56
N GLY A 118 0.69 -14.63 26.48
CA GLY A 118 1.85 -13.74 26.37
C GLY A 118 2.79 -14.06 25.21
N ALA A 119 2.89 -15.34 24.81
CA ALA A 119 3.75 -15.75 23.70
C ALA A 119 3.18 -15.23 22.36
N ARG A 120 1.89 -15.44 22.15
CA ARG A 120 1.17 -14.93 20.98
C ARG A 120 1.12 -13.40 20.96
N ASP A 121 0.88 -12.76 22.11
CA ASP A 121 0.88 -11.31 22.21
C ASP A 121 2.25 -10.69 21.85
N GLY A 122 3.33 -11.41 22.16
CA GLY A 122 4.69 -11.09 21.72
C GLY A 122 4.80 -11.06 20.19
N PHE A 123 4.31 -12.09 19.51
CA PHE A 123 4.28 -12.16 18.04
C PHE A 123 3.44 -11.07 17.39
N VAL A 124 2.26 -10.75 17.96
CA VAL A 124 1.44 -9.63 17.49
C VAL A 124 2.17 -8.30 17.67
N GLY A 125 2.88 -8.13 18.79
CA GLY A 125 3.75 -6.97 19.04
C GLY A 125 4.86 -6.83 18.01
N GLU A 126 5.53 -7.93 17.65
CA GLU A 126 6.57 -7.97 16.62
C GLU A 126 6.03 -7.50 15.26
N LEU A 127 4.85 -8.00 14.86
CA LEU A 127 4.20 -7.57 13.61
C LEU A 127 3.81 -6.09 13.63
N LEU A 128 3.31 -5.58 14.77
CA LEU A 128 2.95 -4.17 14.88
C LEU A 128 4.16 -3.25 14.80
N GLN A 129 5.31 -3.67 15.34
CA GLN A 129 6.56 -2.92 15.19
C GLN A 129 7.00 -2.86 13.72
N ALA A 130 7.01 -4.01 13.03
CA ALA A 130 7.34 -4.06 11.61
C ALA A 130 6.39 -3.21 10.76
N ALA A 131 5.08 -3.31 11.01
CA ALA A 131 4.08 -2.53 10.29
C ALA A 131 4.19 -1.02 10.57
N SER A 132 4.45 -0.64 11.83
CA SER A 132 4.66 0.77 12.19
C SER A 132 5.90 1.34 11.51
N ALA A 133 6.98 0.55 11.42
CA ALA A 133 8.18 0.94 10.68
C ALA A 133 7.90 1.11 9.18
N ALA A 134 7.09 0.23 8.58
CA ALA A 134 6.68 0.34 7.18
C ALA A 134 5.84 1.60 6.92
N VAL A 135 4.86 1.92 7.80
CA VAL A 135 4.05 3.16 7.71
C VAL A 135 4.95 4.39 7.82
N LYS A 136 5.92 4.39 8.75
CA LYS A 136 6.89 5.47 8.91
C LYS A 136 7.74 5.64 7.63
N ALA A 137 8.32 4.57 7.12
CA ALA A 137 9.14 4.60 5.91
C ALA A 137 8.36 5.08 4.69
N PHE A 138 7.09 4.69 4.58
CA PHE A 138 6.14 5.15 3.56
C PHE A 138 5.86 6.64 3.68
N ALA A 139 5.59 7.16 4.88
CA ALA A 139 5.38 8.59 5.12
C ALA A 139 6.62 9.42 4.73
N GLU A 140 7.80 8.99 5.16
CA GLU A 140 9.07 9.67 4.86
C GLU A 140 9.44 9.63 3.38
N GLN A 141 8.96 8.64 2.62
CA GLN A 141 9.22 8.54 1.18
C GLN A 141 8.72 9.77 0.43
N PHE A 142 7.56 10.31 0.80
CA PHE A 142 7.01 11.49 0.14
C PHE A 142 7.90 12.72 0.31
N GLU A 143 8.46 12.93 1.51
CA GLU A 143 9.39 14.04 1.77
C GLU A 143 10.69 13.87 0.98
N ARG A 144 11.25 12.64 0.95
CA ARG A 144 12.44 12.33 0.14
C ARG A 144 12.20 12.58 -1.34
N VAL A 145 11.05 12.15 -1.87
CA VAL A 145 10.69 12.37 -3.28
C VAL A 145 10.49 13.86 -3.58
N ALA A 146 9.82 14.60 -2.70
CA ALA A 146 9.63 16.04 -2.87
C ALA A 146 10.97 16.80 -2.86
N GLU A 147 11.91 16.42 -2.00
CA GLU A 147 13.27 16.98 -2.01
C GLU A 147 14.01 16.63 -3.31
N LEU A 148 13.95 15.38 -3.76
CA LEU A 148 14.60 14.94 -4.98
C LEU A 148 14.03 15.67 -6.20
N ARG A 149 12.70 15.82 -6.30
CA ARG A 149 12.05 16.62 -7.37
C ARG A 149 12.58 18.05 -7.39
N ARG A 150 12.63 18.73 -6.24
CA ARG A 150 13.18 20.09 -6.13
C ARG A 150 14.64 20.17 -6.59
N LYS A 151 15.47 19.22 -6.16
CA LYS A 151 16.89 19.15 -6.54
C LYS A 151 17.05 18.92 -8.04
N THR A 152 16.31 17.96 -8.60
CA THR A 152 16.34 17.60 -10.02
C THR A 152 15.92 18.79 -10.90
N THR A 153 14.81 19.45 -10.58
CA THR A 153 14.36 20.65 -11.32
C THR A 153 15.41 21.76 -11.29
N ARG A 154 16.03 22.01 -10.13
CA ARG A 154 17.06 23.05 -9.98
C ARG A 154 18.32 22.77 -10.79
N VAL A 155 18.78 21.52 -10.81
CA VAL A 155 20.03 21.13 -11.48
C VAL A 155 19.80 21.02 -12.99
N LEU A 156 18.80 20.24 -13.41
CA LEU A 156 18.56 19.99 -14.83
C LEU A 156 17.95 21.19 -15.54
N GLY A 157 17.19 22.04 -14.84
CA GLY A 157 16.60 23.25 -15.42
C GLY A 157 17.62 24.29 -15.90
N ARG A 158 18.91 24.10 -15.63
CA ARG A 158 20.01 24.89 -16.20
C ARG A 158 20.41 24.43 -17.61
N HIS A 159 20.07 23.20 -17.98
CA HIS A 159 20.53 22.53 -19.19
C HIS A 159 19.40 22.16 -20.15
N THR A 160 18.14 22.26 -19.71
CA THR A 160 16.97 21.99 -20.54
C THR A 160 15.81 22.91 -20.18
N ALA A 161 14.85 23.05 -21.10
CA ALA A 161 13.56 23.68 -20.81
C ALA A 161 12.85 22.94 -19.67
N LYS A 162 12.10 23.69 -18.84
CA LYS A 162 11.39 23.16 -17.66
C LYS A 162 10.42 22.04 -18.02
N ASP A 163 9.73 22.17 -19.14
CA ASP A 163 8.70 21.20 -19.59
C ASP A 163 9.28 19.84 -20.00
N ASN A 164 10.61 19.75 -20.16
CA ASN A 164 11.31 18.48 -20.40
C ASN A 164 11.59 17.72 -19.08
N ILE A 165 11.36 18.35 -17.91
CA ILE A 165 11.57 17.73 -16.60
C ILE A 165 10.21 17.31 -16.05
N LYS A 166 9.83 16.06 -16.33
CA LYS A 166 8.52 15.52 -15.98
C LYS A 166 8.61 14.49 -14.87
N PHE A 167 7.72 14.59 -13.89
CA PHE A 167 7.58 13.64 -12.80
C PHE A 167 6.19 13.00 -12.70
N ASP A 168 5.28 13.42 -13.59
CA ASP A 168 3.89 13.00 -13.59
C ASP A 168 3.74 11.53 -13.97
N GLY A 169 2.61 10.96 -13.56
CA GLY A 169 2.30 9.56 -13.73
C GLY A 169 2.35 9.12 -15.18
N LEU A 170 1.87 9.92 -16.13
CA LEU A 170 1.93 9.58 -17.55
C LEU A 170 3.37 9.45 -18.04
N SER A 171 4.23 10.40 -17.67
CA SER A 171 5.65 10.36 -18.05
C SER A 171 6.40 9.19 -17.40
N ARG A 172 6.01 8.78 -16.18
CA ARG A 172 6.61 7.64 -15.48
C ARG A 172 6.24 6.29 -16.09
N VAL A 173 5.19 6.23 -16.91
CA VAL A 173 4.63 4.99 -17.43
C VAL A 173 4.63 4.91 -18.94
N SER A 174 5.11 5.95 -19.61
CA SER A 174 5.15 6.04 -21.07
C SER A 174 6.07 5.01 -21.73
N HIS A 175 7.05 4.48 -21.00
CA HIS A 175 7.94 3.41 -21.46
C HIS A 175 7.28 2.04 -21.49
N VAL A 176 6.08 1.93 -20.90
CA VAL A 176 5.41 0.66 -20.74
C VAL A 176 4.60 0.32 -21.99
N THR A 177 4.91 -0.84 -22.59
CA THR A 177 4.36 -1.21 -23.91
C THR A 177 3.39 -2.38 -23.86
N ASP A 178 3.42 -3.21 -22.81
CA ASP A 178 2.49 -4.33 -22.64
C ASP A 178 1.90 -4.44 -21.22
N ALA A 179 0.94 -5.34 -21.02
CA ALA A 179 0.29 -5.53 -19.72
C ALA A 179 1.15 -6.25 -18.66
N THR A 180 2.34 -6.74 -19.03
CA THR A 180 3.30 -7.43 -18.17
C THR A 180 4.18 -6.42 -17.46
N ASP A 181 4.68 -5.43 -18.20
CA ASP A 181 5.41 -4.28 -17.70
C ASP A 181 4.63 -3.55 -16.59
N TRP A 182 3.30 -3.37 -16.76
CA TRP A 182 2.41 -2.81 -15.71
C TRP A 182 2.41 -3.63 -14.42
N ARG A 183 2.54 -4.95 -14.53
CA ARG A 183 2.43 -5.88 -13.40
C ARG A 183 3.75 -6.08 -12.66
N VAL A 184 4.88 -5.96 -13.36
CA VAL A 184 6.21 -6.32 -12.84
C VAL A 184 7.06 -5.10 -12.54
N GLU A 185 7.14 -4.12 -13.46
CA GLU A 185 8.21 -3.11 -13.46
C GLU A 185 7.89 -1.80 -12.74
N TYR A 186 6.64 -1.57 -12.35
CA TYR A 186 6.34 -0.39 -11.54
C TYR A 186 7.11 -0.44 -10.21
N PRO A 187 7.46 0.69 -9.58
CA PRO A 187 7.68 0.80 -8.14
C PRO A 187 6.41 0.39 -7.41
#